data_AF-A0A7C4ZES4-F1
#
_entry.id   AF-A0A7C4ZES4-F1
#
_cell.length_a   1.000
_cell.length_b   1.000
_cell.length_c   1.000
_cell.angle_alpha   90.00
_cell.angle_beta   90.00
_cell.angle_gamma   90.00
#
_symmetry.space_group_name_H-M   'P 1'
#
loop_
_entity.id
_entity.type
_entity.pdbx_description
1 polymer ?
#
loop_
_entity_poly.entity_id
_entity_poly.type
_entity_poly.pdbx_seq_one_letter_code
_entity_poly.pdbx_strand_id
1 'polypeptide(L)'
;MLYESARLEVLDRLDRDEWDRLAAWADGGHPCQTYEWGDFLSLQGEKVYRLALGSKGEPVATMLMVRLRRRIAGKWVFYAPWGPVLRWWDEGTLVPICDELKEFIRSEKALLIRVGPAATDSSKIGALLHQAGFRRPDLPIPCSEQHLHALVVDLRKSEEELLSAMKPKWAYNLRLAERRGVVVEKADADGLPWLVRLMDERSGGR
;
A
#
# COMPACT_ATOMS: atom_id res chain seq x y z
N MET A 1 -3.66 17.21 19.05
CA MET A 1 -3.07 18.50 18.62
C MET A 1 -3.33 18.60 17.11
N LEU A 2 -4.60 18.66 16.72
CA LEU A 2 -5.38 19.86 16.39
C LEU A 2 -4.85 20.61 15.16
N TYR A 3 -5.04 19.99 13.99
CA TYR A 3 -5.11 20.67 12.69
C TYR A 3 -6.50 21.31 12.50
N GLU A 4 -7.05 21.93 13.54
CA GLU A 4 -8.30 22.69 13.40
C GLU A 4 -8.00 23.96 12.60
N SER A 5 -8.53 24.01 11.38
CA SER A 5 -8.59 25.17 10.47
C SER A 5 -7.40 25.43 9.53
N ALA A 6 -6.42 24.53 9.40
CA ALA A 6 -5.41 24.69 8.36
C ALA A 6 -5.89 24.11 7.01
N ARG A 7 -6.02 24.98 5.99
CA ARG A 7 -6.29 24.55 4.61
C ARG A 7 -5.14 23.64 4.16
N LEU A 8 -5.46 22.41 3.77
CA LEU A 8 -4.48 21.56 3.11
C LEU A 8 -4.27 22.05 1.69
N GLU A 9 -3.03 21.97 1.24
CA GLU A 9 -2.64 22.30 -0.12
C GLU A 9 -1.91 21.12 -0.75
N VAL A 10 -2.04 21.02 -2.07
CA VAL A 10 -1.18 20.14 -2.85
C VAL A 10 0.21 20.72 -2.79
N LEU A 11 1.15 19.95 -2.23
CA LEU A 11 2.55 20.33 -2.21
C LEU A 11 3.14 20.19 -3.62
N ASP A 12 4.12 21.03 -3.92
CA ASP A 12 4.96 20.88 -5.11
C ASP A 12 5.61 19.49 -5.14
N ARG A 13 6.14 19.10 -6.31
CA ARG A 13 6.73 17.76 -6.51
C ARG A 13 7.81 17.48 -5.47
N LEU A 14 7.48 16.61 -4.51
CA LEU A 14 8.44 15.97 -3.62
C LEU A 14 9.43 15.17 -4.47
N ASP A 15 10.68 15.16 -4.03
CA ASP A 15 11.65 14.24 -4.61
C ASP A 15 11.38 12.79 -4.19
N ARG A 16 12.17 11.86 -4.73
CA ARG A 16 12.02 10.43 -4.46
C ARG A 16 12.23 10.09 -2.99
N ASP A 17 13.30 10.59 -2.39
CA ASP A 17 13.71 10.23 -1.04
C ASP A 17 12.76 10.82 0.01
N GLU A 18 12.28 12.04 -0.24
CA GLU A 18 11.20 12.66 0.51
C GLU A 18 9.95 11.80 0.39
N TRP A 19 9.48 11.52 -0.83
CA TRP A 19 8.26 10.72 -1.05
C TRP A 19 8.31 9.38 -0.30
N ASP A 20 9.39 8.62 -0.41
CA ASP A 20 9.50 7.28 0.19
C ASP A 20 9.57 7.32 1.71
N ARG A 21 10.19 8.37 2.28
CA ARG A 21 10.14 8.61 3.73
C ARG A 21 8.72 8.81 4.21
N LEU A 22 7.88 9.48 3.42
CA LEU A 22 6.46 9.69 3.73
C LEU A 22 5.61 8.45 3.42
N ALA A 23 5.92 7.69 2.37
CA ALA A 23 5.22 6.45 2.02
C ALA A 23 5.43 5.35 3.09
N ALA A 24 6.48 5.49 3.89
CA ALA A 24 6.74 4.69 5.07
C ALA A 24 6.07 5.24 6.36
N TRP A 25 5.29 6.32 6.29
CA TRP A 25 4.61 6.86 7.45
C TRP A 25 3.51 5.96 8.00
N ALA A 26 3.33 6.09 9.32
CA ALA A 26 2.27 5.54 10.13
C ALA A 26 2.15 4.00 10.13
N ASP A 27 1.23 3.54 10.97
CA ASP A 27 0.61 2.22 10.85
C ASP A 27 -0.12 2.15 9.50
N GLY A 28 0.58 1.66 8.46
CA GLY A 28 -0.01 1.55 7.13
C GLY A 28 0.88 1.90 5.94
N GLY A 29 2.16 2.23 6.14
CA GLY A 29 3.11 2.32 5.04
C GLY A 29 3.16 1.01 4.23
N HIS A 30 3.25 1.11 2.91
CA HIS A 30 3.21 -0.06 2.03
C HIS A 30 4.09 0.12 0.79
N PRO A 31 4.81 -0.93 0.33
CA PRO A 31 5.65 -0.85 -0.89
C PRO A 31 4.90 -0.32 -2.12
N CYS A 32 3.61 -0.61 -2.24
CA CYS A 32 2.76 -0.10 -3.33
C CYS A 32 2.49 1.42 -3.33
N GLN A 33 2.97 2.14 -2.31
CA GLN A 33 2.90 3.60 -2.23
C GLN A 33 4.29 4.26 -2.39
N THR A 34 5.35 3.48 -2.61
CA THR A 34 6.71 3.99 -2.90
C THR A 34 6.81 4.62 -4.28
N TYR A 35 7.85 5.44 -4.48
CA TYR A 35 8.13 6.09 -5.74
C TYR A 35 8.42 5.06 -6.83
N GLU A 36 9.25 4.07 -6.56
CA GLU A 36 9.65 3.03 -7.53
C GLU A 36 8.46 2.18 -7.97
N TRP A 37 7.49 1.94 -7.09
CA TRP A 37 6.26 1.26 -7.47
C TRP A 37 5.48 2.03 -8.53
N GLY A 38 5.43 3.36 -8.41
CA GLY A 38 4.82 4.21 -9.43
C GLY A 38 5.59 4.22 -10.75
N ASP A 39 6.91 4.13 -10.70
CA ASP A 39 7.73 4.05 -11.92
C ASP A 39 7.52 2.70 -12.60
N PHE A 40 7.49 1.61 -11.82
CA PHE A 40 7.15 0.29 -12.30
C PHE A 40 5.79 0.26 -13.00
N LEU A 41 4.74 0.82 -12.38
CA LEU A 41 3.41 0.90 -12.98
C LEU A 41 3.38 1.78 -14.24
N SER A 42 4.13 2.88 -14.25
CA SER A 42 4.25 3.75 -15.43
C SER A 42 4.93 3.02 -16.60
N LEU A 43 5.94 2.19 -16.33
CA LEU A 43 6.58 1.33 -17.33
C LEU A 43 5.63 0.27 -17.90
N GLN A 44 4.63 -0.18 -17.13
CA GLN A 44 3.55 -1.05 -17.61
C GLN A 44 2.47 -0.30 -18.42
N GLY A 45 2.64 1.01 -18.63
CA GLY A 45 1.72 1.86 -19.39
C GLY A 45 0.56 2.41 -18.57
N GLU A 46 0.56 2.24 -17.24
CA GLU A 46 -0.45 2.84 -16.38
C GLU A 46 -0.22 4.35 -16.22
N LYS A 47 -1.31 5.13 -16.19
CA LYS A 47 -1.22 6.56 -15.88
C LYS A 47 -1.19 6.72 -14.36
N VAL A 48 0.00 7.01 -13.83
CA VAL A 48 0.25 7.21 -12.41
C VAL A 48 0.12 8.69 -12.03
N TYR A 49 -0.46 8.93 -10.86
CA TYR A 49 -0.52 10.23 -10.19
C TYR A 49 0.08 10.09 -8.80
N ARG A 50 0.90 11.06 -8.41
CA ARG A 50 1.49 11.17 -7.08
C ARG A 50 1.01 12.48 -6.48
N LEU A 51 0.24 12.39 -5.40
CA LEU A 51 -0.28 13.55 -4.69
C LEU A 51 0.31 13.58 -3.27
N ALA A 52 0.95 14.69 -2.93
CA ALA A 52 1.35 14.99 -1.57
C ALA A 52 0.48 16.15 -1.07
N LEU A 53 -0.11 15.97 0.11
CA LEU A 53 -0.95 16.98 0.74
C LEU A 53 -0.29 17.40 2.05
N GLY A 54 -0.26 18.71 2.27
CA GLY A 54 0.42 19.29 3.42
C GLY A 54 -0.27 20.51 3.97
N SER A 55 0.23 20.97 5.10
CA SER A 55 -0.19 22.19 5.78
C SER A 55 1.04 23.02 6.09
N LYS A 56 1.08 24.29 5.65
CA LYS A 56 2.24 25.18 5.84
C LYS A 56 3.55 24.58 5.30
N GLY A 57 3.49 23.92 4.14
CA GLY A 57 4.65 23.23 3.53
C GLY A 57 5.03 21.88 4.17
N GLU A 58 4.42 21.49 5.29
CA GLU A 58 4.69 20.20 5.93
C GLU A 58 3.76 19.12 5.38
N PRO A 59 4.27 18.02 4.78
CA PRO A 59 3.42 16.93 4.33
C PRO A 59 2.68 16.29 5.50
N VAL A 60 1.42 15.91 5.27
CA VAL A 60 0.61 15.14 6.21
C VAL A 60 0.03 13.88 5.57
N ALA A 61 0.07 13.80 4.24
CA ALA A 61 -0.36 12.63 3.50
C ALA A 61 0.32 12.50 2.14
N THR A 62 0.48 11.27 1.70
CA THR A 62 0.86 10.92 0.34
C THR A 62 -0.13 9.90 -0.24
N MET A 63 -0.36 9.99 -1.53
CA MET A 63 -1.20 9.05 -2.26
C MET A 63 -0.66 8.83 -3.67
N LEU A 64 -0.19 7.61 -3.92
CA LEU A 64 0.05 7.09 -5.25
C LEU A 64 -1.24 6.48 -5.78
N MET A 65 -1.69 6.97 -6.93
CA MET A 65 -2.91 6.53 -7.61
C MET A 65 -2.61 6.13 -9.04
N VAL A 66 -3.35 5.14 -9.52
CA VAL A 66 -3.39 4.78 -10.94
C VAL A 66 -4.77 5.04 -11.51
N ARG A 67 -4.79 5.52 -12.76
CA ARG A 67 -6.02 5.54 -13.57
C ARG A 67 -6.20 4.20 -14.25
N LEU A 68 -7.23 3.48 -13.85
CA LEU A 68 -7.58 2.21 -14.45
C LEU A 68 -7.95 2.40 -15.92
N ARG A 69 -7.55 1.44 -16.77
CA ARG A 69 -7.83 1.45 -18.22
C ARG A 69 -9.33 1.44 -18.53
N ARG A 70 -10.14 0.85 -17.64
CA ARG A 70 -11.60 0.75 -17.80
C ARG A 70 -12.29 2.05 -17.40
N ARG A 71 -13.21 2.51 -18.23
CA ARG A 71 -14.13 3.62 -17.95
C ARG A 71 -15.50 3.10 -17.55
N ILE A 72 -16.20 3.83 -16.70
CA ILE A 72 -17.59 3.58 -16.32
C ILE A 72 -18.40 4.81 -16.73
N ALA A 73 -19.43 4.63 -17.55
CA ALA A 73 -20.25 5.73 -18.09
C ALA A 73 -19.41 6.88 -18.71
N GLY A 74 -18.36 6.53 -19.45
CA GLY A 74 -17.46 7.49 -20.11
C GLY A 74 -16.45 8.20 -19.19
N LYS A 75 -16.51 7.98 -17.87
CA LYS A 75 -15.62 8.56 -16.86
C LYS A 75 -14.55 7.57 -16.39
N TRP A 76 -13.44 8.08 -15.90
CA TRP A 76 -12.33 7.26 -15.41
C TRP A 76 -12.61 6.67 -14.03
N VAL A 77 -11.87 5.62 -13.67
CA VAL A 77 -11.84 5.05 -12.32
C VAL A 77 -10.41 5.10 -11.82
N PHE A 78 -10.21 5.69 -10.65
CA PHE A 78 -8.88 5.74 -10.03
C PHE A 78 -8.77 4.66 -8.95
N TYR A 79 -7.55 4.21 -8.69
CA TYR A 79 -7.25 3.27 -7.63
C TYR A 79 -5.94 3.65 -6.94
N ALA A 80 -5.97 3.72 -5.61
CA ALA A 80 -4.79 3.89 -4.77
C ALA A 80 -4.47 2.55 -4.06
N PRO A 81 -3.54 1.74 -4.59
CA PRO A 81 -3.21 0.46 -3.98
C PRO A 81 -2.50 0.67 -2.64
N TRP A 82 -3.12 0.22 -1.56
CA TRP A 82 -2.61 0.35 -0.18
C TRP A 82 -2.49 1.79 0.34
N GLY A 83 -3.06 2.75 -0.40
CA GLY A 83 -3.14 4.15 0.01
C GLY A 83 -4.54 4.56 0.49
N PRO A 84 -4.70 5.79 1.00
CA PRO A 84 -3.62 6.78 1.25
C PRO A 84 -2.66 6.35 2.37
N VAL A 85 -1.48 6.96 2.38
CA VAL A 85 -0.59 6.96 3.54
C VAL A 85 -0.76 8.30 4.27
N LEU A 86 -1.27 8.25 5.49
CA LEU A 86 -1.50 9.41 6.34
C LEU A 86 -0.51 9.41 7.48
N ARG A 87 0.02 10.58 7.85
CA ARG A 87 0.85 10.70 9.06
C ARG A 87 0.06 10.31 10.32
N TRP A 88 -1.22 10.63 10.35
CA TRP A 88 -2.16 10.26 11.42
C TRP A 88 -3.53 9.89 10.85
N TRP A 89 -4.10 8.80 11.38
CA TRP A 89 -5.47 8.38 11.08
C TRP A 89 -6.46 8.98 12.09
N ASP A 90 -6.95 10.18 11.76
CA ASP A 90 -7.98 10.93 12.50
C ASP A 90 -8.86 11.75 11.54
N GLU A 91 -10.02 12.19 12.02
CA GLU A 91 -11.01 12.94 11.23
C GLU A 91 -10.45 14.29 10.73
N GLY A 92 -9.66 14.98 11.56
CA GLY A 92 -9.08 16.29 11.24
C GLY A 92 -8.06 16.23 10.10
N THR A 93 -7.38 15.10 9.93
CA THR A 93 -6.47 14.85 8.81
C THR A 93 -7.22 14.33 7.59
N LEU A 94 -8.12 13.35 7.75
CA LEU A 94 -8.74 12.63 6.64
C LEU A 94 -9.75 13.48 5.86
N VAL A 95 -10.61 14.24 6.54
CA VAL A 95 -11.69 14.99 5.88
C VAL A 95 -11.13 16.03 4.89
N PRO A 96 -10.17 16.90 5.27
CA PRO A 96 -9.60 17.86 4.33
C PRO A 96 -8.88 17.19 3.14
N ILE A 97 -8.22 16.04 3.38
CA ILE A 97 -7.60 15.25 2.30
C ILE A 97 -8.64 14.75 1.30
N CYS A 98 -9.78 14.27 1.80
CA CYS A 98 -10.84 13.78 0.95
C CYS A 98 -11.47 14.90 0.11
N ASP A 99 -11.53 16.12 0.63
CA ASP A 99 -12.06 17.26 -0.11
C ASP A 99 -11.10 17.69 -1.23
N GLU A 100 -9.80 17.80 -0.97
CA GLU A 100 -8.79 18.06 -2.01
C GLU A 100 -8.76 16.93 -3.06
N LEU A 101 -8.88 15.67 -2.61
CA LEU A 101 -8.93 14.51 -3.51
C LEU A 101 -10.17 14.53 -4.40
N LYS A 102 -11.34 14.94 -3.89
CA LYS A 102 -12.57 15.07 -4.69
C LYS A 102 -12.38 16.10 -5.80
N GLU A 103 -11.76 17.24 -5.50
CA GLU A 103 -11.47 18.27 -6.51
C GLU A 103 -10.46 17.77 -7.56
N PHE A 104 -9.41 17.09 -7.12
CA PHE A 104 -8.43 16.48 -8.01
C PHE A 104 -9.07 15.48 -8.98
N ILE A 105 -9.83 14.48 -8.48
CA ILE A 105 -10.42 13.45 -9.35
C ILE A 105 -11.51 14.03 -10.28
N ARG A 106 -12.20 15.10 -9.87
CA ARG A 106 -13.16 15.83 -10.72
C ARG A 106 -12.46 16.49 -11.89
N SER A 107 -11.34 17.17 -11.65
CA SER A 107 -10.53 17.81 -12.71
C SER A 107 -10.03 16.79 -13.74
N GLU A 108 -9.72 15.58 -13.29
CA GLU A 108 -9.29 14.46 -14.14
C GLU A 108 -10.45 13.67 -14.76
N LYS A 109 -11.71 14.11 -14.59
CA LYS A 109 -12.94 13.46 -15.11
C LYS A 109 -13.11 12.01 -14.63
N ALA A 110 -12.64 11.71 -13.42
CA ALA A 110 -12.89 10.42 -12.78
C ALA A 110 -14.25 10.40 -12.08
N LEU A 111 -14.90 9.23 -12.12
CA LEU A 111 -16.18 8.97 -11.46
C LEU A 111 -15.99 8.71 -9.97
N LEU A 112 -14.96 7.94 -9.64
CA LEU A 112 -14.65 7.50 -8.29
C LEU A 112 -13.18 7.17 -8.15
N ILE A 113 -12.73 7.11 -6.90
CA ILE A 113 -11.46 6.53 -6.50
C ILE A 113 -11.70 5.36 -5.54
N ARG A 114 -11.00 4.25 -5.77
CA ARG A 114 -10.91 3.13 -4.86
C ARG A 114 -9.66 3.29 -3.99
N VAL A 115 -9.80 3.09 -2.70
CA VAL A 115 -8.70 3.10 -1.73
C VAL A 115 -8.78 1.83 -0.90
N GLY A 116 -7.64 1.41 -0.34
CA GLY A 116 -7.56 0.21 0.48
C GLY A 116 -6.32 0.29 1.35
N PRO A 117 -6.24 1.24 2.29
CA PRO A 117 -5.04 1.51 3.07
C PRO A 117 -4.61 0.28 3.87
N ALA A 118 -3.31 0.09 4.03
CA ALA A 118 -2.83 -0.89 5.01
C ALA A 118 -3.21 -0.39 6.40
N ALA A 119 -3.95 -1.19 7.15
CA ALA A 119 -4.56 -0.79 8.41
C ALA A 119 -4.24 -1.83 9.48
N THR A 120 -3.55 -1.42 10.54
CA THR A 120 -3.36 -2.24 11.75
C THR A 120 -4.69 -2.41 12.49
N ASP A 121 -5.51 -1.36 12.53
CA ASP A 121 -6.89 -1.37 13.03
C ASP A 121 -7.89 -1.08 11.90
N SER A 122 -8.32 -2.15 11.23
CA SER A 122 -9.30 -2.09 10.13
C SER A 122 -10.67 -1.53 10.54
N SER A 123 -11.03 -1.61 11.83
CA SER A 123 -12.32 -1.15 12.34
C SER A 123 -12.35 0.37 12.47
N LYS A 124 -11.33 0.94 13.13
CA LYS A 124 -11.13 2.38 13.27
C LYS A 124 -10.97 3.05 11.91
N ILE A 125 -10.05 2.56 11.08
CA ILE A 125 -9.78 3.15 9.76
C ILE A 125 -11.01 3.03 8.86
N GLY A 126 -11.74 1.90 8.93
CA GLY A 126 -13.00 1.73 8.20
C GLY A 126 -14.07 2.73 8.60
N ALA A 127 -14.21 3.04 9.89
CA ALA A 127 -15.16 4.04 10.38
C ALA A 127 -14.80 5.45 9.90
N LEU A 128 -13.53 5.84 9.99
CA LEU A 128 -13.03 7.13 9.50
C LEU A 128 -13.30 7.31 8.00
N LEU A 129 -12.96 6.30 7.19
CA LEU A 129 -13.24 6.31 5.76
C LEU A 129 -14.74 6.45 5.45
N HIS A 130 -15.59 5.73 6.20
CA HIS A 130 -17.04 5.82 6.03
C HIS A 130 -17.59 7.22 6.32
N GLN A 131 -17.14 7.84 7.42
CA GLN A 131 -17.48 9.22 7.78
C GLN A 131 -16.99 10.22 6.72
N ALA A 132 -15.81 10.00 6.15
CA ALA A 132 -15.25 10.84 5.08
C ALA A 132 -15.96 10.66 3.71
N GLY A 133 -16.93 9.74 3.61
CA GLY A 133 -17.77 9.55 2.43
C GLY A 133 -17.41 8.35 1.57
N PHE A 134 -16.41 7.54 1.95
CA PHE A 134 -16.16 6.27 1.29
C PHE A 134 -17.26 5.26 1.60
N ARG A 135 -17.45 4.31 0.70
CA ARG A 135 -18.39 3.20 0.86
C ARG A 135 -17.66 1.90 0.61
N ARG A 136 -17.92 0.92 1.46
CA ARG A 136 -17.48 -0.45 1.20
C ARG A 136 -18.35 -1.00 0.06
N PRO A 137 -17.75 -1.69 -0.92
CA PRO A 137 -18.54 -2.33 -1.96
C PRO A 137 -19.37 -3.47 -1.36
N ASP A 138 -20.63 -3.56 -1.76
CA ASP A 138 -21.56 -4.62 -1.29
C ASP A 138 -21.19 -6.01 -1.80
N LEU A 139 -20.45 -6.06 -2.91
CA LEU A 139 -19.91 -7.28 -3.50
C LEU A 139 -18.39 -7.27 -3.42
N PRO A 140 -17.75 -8.44 -3.16
CA PRO A 140 -16.32 -8.59 -3.33
C PRO A 140 -15.97 -8.17 -4.75
N ILE A 141 -15.17 -7.12 -4.89
CA ILE A 141 -14.73 -6.70 -6.21
C ILE A 141 -13.75 -7.78 -6.67
N PRO A 142 -13.97 -8.49 -7.80
CA PRO A 142 -13.06 -9.55 -8.29
C PRO A 142 -11.68 -9.05 -8.73
N CYS A 143 -11.36 -7.80 -8.38
CA CYS A 143 -10.11 -7.08 -8.56
C CYS A 143 -9.68 -6.48 -7.21
N SER A 144 -9.88 -7.19 -6.10
CA SER A 144 -9.12 -6.94 -4.89
C SER A 144 -7.73 -7.51 -5.14
N GLU A 145 -6.87 -6.71 -5.77
CA GLU A 145 -5.41 -6.97 -5.90
C GLU A 145 -4.72 -7.05 -4.52
N GLN A 146 -5.50 -6.95 -3.44
CA GLN A 146 -5.09 -6.94 -2.06
C GLN A 146 -5.70 -8.15 -1.36
N HIS A 147 -4.85 -9.01 -0.80
CA HIS A 147 -5.27 -10.01 0.15
C HIS A 147 -5.76 -9.31 1.42
N LEU A 148 -7.00 -9.59 1.84
CA LEU A 148 -7.62 -8.97 3.01
C LEU A 148 -7.00 -9.42 4.35
N HIS A 149 -6.20 -10.48 4.33
CA HIS A 149 -5.58 -11.06 5.51
C HIS A 149 -4.10 -11.32 5.24
N ALA A 150 -3.25 -10.88 6.16
CA ALA A 150 -1.82 -11.13 6.15
C ALA A 150 -1.40 -11.79 7.47
N LEU A 151 -0.44 -12.71 7.39
CA LEU A 151 0.26 -13.22 8.57
C LEU A 151 1.47 -12.32 8.82
N VAL A 152 1.46 -11.61 9.94
CA VAL A 152 2.53 -10.67 10.32
C VAL A 152 3.38 -11.27 11.43
N VAL A 153 4.70 -11.31 11.22
CA VAL A 153 5.68 -11.73 12.22
C VAL A 153 6.38 -10.48 12.76
N ASP A 154 6.35 -10.28 14.08
CA ASP A 154 6.98 -9.14 14.74
C ASP A 154 8.48 -9.37 14.91
N LEU A 155 9.28 -8.76 14.04
CA LEU A 155 10.74 -8.88 14.02
C LEU A 155 11.45 -8.08 15.12
N ARG A 156 10.73 -7.37 16.01
CA ARG A 156 11.32 -6.72 17.19
C ARG A 156 11.69 -7.72 18.29
N LYS A 157 11.15 -8.94 18.21
CA LYS A 157 11.42 -10.04 19.14
C LYS A 157 12.79 -10.65 18.87
N SER A 158 13.37 -11.28 19.88
CA SER A 158 14.61 -12.04 19.71
C SER A 158 14.39 -13.28 18.84
N GLU A 159 15.46 -13.82 18.29
CA GLU A 159 15.42 -15.05 17.50
C GLU A 159 14.87 -16.22 18.33
N GLU A 160 15.28 -16.34 19.60
CA GLU A 160 14.80 -17.37 20.52
C GLU A 160 13.29 -17.24 20.77
N GLU A 161 12.79 -16.01 20.97
CA GLU A 161 11.37 -15.75 21.13
C GLU A 161 10.59 -16.14 19.87
N LEU A 162 11.08 -15.76 18.69
CA LEU A 162 10.46 -16.13 17.41
C LEU A 162 10.40 -17.65 17.20
N LEU A 163 11.52 -18.35 17.47
CA LEU A 163 11.62 -19.80 17.33
C LEU A 163 10.70 -20.54 18.32
N SER A 164 10.62 -20.05 19.56
CA SER A 164 9.76 -20.63 20.61
C SER A 164 8.27 -20.47 20.31
N ALA A 165 7.89 -19.41 19.60
CA ALA A 165 6.52 -19.14 19.18
C ALA A 165 6.08 -19.97 17.95
N MET A 166 7.01 -20.64 17.27
CA MET A 166 6.69 -21.48 16.12
C MET A 166 5.93 -22.74 16.53
N LYS A 167 5.09 -23.25 15.62
CA LYS A 167 4.51 -24.59 15.77
C LYS A 167 5.65 -25.62 15.85
N PRO A 168 5.56 -26.67 16.71
CA PRO A 168 6.64 -27.65 16.88
C PRO A 168 7.16 -28.26 15.57
N LYS A 169 6.26 -28.53 14.61
CA LYS A 169 6.62 -29.06 13.28
C LYS A 169 7.48 -28.08 12.47
N TRP A 170 7.26 -26.78 12.60
CA TRP A 170 8.01 -25.75 11.88
C TRP A 170 9.43 -25.63 12.44
N ALA A 171 9.58 -25.56 13.76
CA ALA A 171 10.89 -25.55 14.42
C ALA A 171 11.69 -26.83 14.11
N TYR A 172 11.04 -28.00 14.09
CA TYR A 172 11.67 -29.25 13.67
C TYR A 172 12.17 -29.20 12.22
N ASN A 173 11.35 -28.71 11.28
CA ASN A 173 11.71 -28.63 9.87
C ASN A 173 12.86 -27.66 9.60
N LEU A 174 12.93 -26.54 10.33
CA LEU A 174 14.05 -25.60 10.22
C LEU A 174 15.37 -26.28 10.60
N ARG A 175 15.42 -26.92 11.77
CA ARG A 175 16.60 -27.68 12.23
C ARG A 175 16.93 -28.85 11.29
N LEU A 176 15.93 -29.46 10.67
CA LEU A 176 16.14 -30.54 9.69
C LEU A 176 16.79 -30.01 8.41
N ALA A 177 16.38 -28.82 7.93
CA ALA A 177 16.97 -28.19 6.76
C ALA A 177 18.45 -27.85 7.01
N GLU A 178 18.77 -27.31 8.19
CA GLU A 178 20.16 -27.06 8.61
C GLU A 178 20.99 -28.35 8.65
N ARG A 179 20.48 -29.42 9.28
CA ARG A 179 21.17 -30.73 9.30
C ARG A 179 21.36 -31.34 7.92
N ARG A 180 20.53 -30.97 6.95
CA ARG A 180 20.63 -31.41 5.55
C ARG A 180 21.54 -30.52 4.71
N GLY A 181 22.19 -29.52 5.31
CA GLY A 181 23.13 -28.63 4.60
C GLY A 181 22.45 -27.63 3.67
N VAL A 182 21.18 -27.29 3.92
CA VAL A 182 20.50 -26.23 3.15
C VAL A 182 21.16 -24.89 3.46
N VAL A 183 21.54 -24.16 2.42
CA VAL A 183 22.13 -22.82 2.50
C VAL A 183 21.19 -21.77 1.91
N VAL A 184 21.21 -20.56 2.46
CA VAL A 184 20.43 -19.41 1.97
C VAL A 184 21.40 -18.34 1.51
N GLU A 185 21.22 -17.88 0.27
CA GLU A 185 22.05 -16.83 -0.34
C GLU A 185 21.18 -15.68 -0.82
N LYS A 186 21.72 -14.45 -0.77
CA LYS A 186 21.05 -13.28 -1.33
C LYS A 186 21.30 -13.26 -2.85
N ALA A 187 20.24 -13.45 -3.62
CA ALA A 187 20.29 -13.30 -5.07
C ALA A 187 20.12 -11.84 -5.49
N ASP A 188 20.71 -11.49 -6.64
CA ASP A 188 20.47 -10.25 -7.36
C ASP A 188 19.57 -10.51 -8.59
N ALA A 189 19.59 -9.59 -9.56
CA ALA A 189 18.80 -9.73 -10.80
C ALA A 189 19.15 -11.00 -11.59
N ASP A 190 20.38 -11.53 -11.49
CA ASP A 190 20.80 -12.73 -12.21
C ASP A 190 20.15 -14.00 -11.63
N GLY A 191 19.62 -13.92 -10.41
CA GLY A 191 18.81 -14.99 -9.80
C GLY A 191 17.36 -15.06 -10.29
N LEU A 192 16.86 -14.05 -11.00
CA LEU A 192 15.46 -14.00 -11.47
C LEU A 192 15.07 -15.20 -12.36
N PRO A 193 15.88 -15.63 -13.34
CA PRO A 193 15.55 -16.81 -14.15
C PRO A 193 15.36 -18.07 -13.32
N TRP A 194 16.09 -18.23 -12.21
CA TRP A 194 15.93 -19.37 -11.32
C TRP A 194 14.60 -19.30 -10.54
N LEU A 195 14.24 -18.12 -10.03
CA LEU A 195 12.96 -17.90 -9.37
C LEU A 195 11.77 -18.20 -10.31
N VAL A 196 11.84 -17.74 -11.57
CA VAL A 196 10.81 -18.01 -12.58
C VAL A 196 10.63 -19.50 -12.82
N ARG A 197 11.72 -20.25 -13.02
CA ARG A 197 11.65 -21.71 -13.18
C ARG A 197 10.97 -22.40 -11.99
N LEU A 198 11.34 -22.00 -10.77
CA LEU A 198 10.77 -22.57 -9.55
C LEU A 198 9.26 -22.27 -9.40
N MET A 199 8.81 -21.10 -9.85
CA MET A 199 7.39 -20.76 -9.88
C MET A 199 6.65 -21.62 -10.92
N ASP A 200 7.19 -21.80 -12.11
CA ASP A 200 6.58 -22.60 -13.19
C ASP A 200 6.42 -24.08 -12.79
N GLU A 201 7.44 -24.67 -12.15
CA GLU A 201 7.38 -26.04 -11.63
C GLU A 201 6.26 -26.21 -10.58
N ARG A 202 6.03 -25.20 -9.73
CA ARG A 202 5.00 -25.22 -8.69
C ARG A 202 3.59 -24.98 -9.20
N SER A 203 3.43 -24.20 -10.27
CA SER A 203 2.12 -23.92 -10.85
C SER A 203 1.50 -25.13 -11.55
N GLY A 204 2.23 -26.24 -11.66
CA GLY A 204 1.83 -27.41 -12.45
C GLY A 204 1.77 -26.99 -13.91
N GLY A 205 2.89 -27.14 -14.62
CA GLY A 205 3.01 -26.76 -16.01
C GLY A 205 1.76 -27.13 -16.82
N ARG A 206 1.22 -26.14 -17.53
CA ARG A 206 0.36 -26.42 -18.67
C ARG A 206 1.22 -26.92 -19.82
#